data_AF-A0AAN7FZV8-F1
#
_entry.id   AF-A0AAN7FZV8-F1
#
_cell.length_a   1.000
_cell.length_b   1.000
_cell.length_c   1.000
_cell.angle_alpha   90.00
_cell.angle_beta   90.00
_cell.angle_gamma   90.00
#
_symmetry.space_group_name_H-M   'P 1'
#
loop_
_entity.id
_entity.type
_entity.pdbx_description
1 polymer ?
#
loop_
_entity_poly.entity_id
_entity_poly.type
_entity_poly.pdbx_seq_one_letter_code
_entity_poly.pdbx_strand_id
1 'polypeptide(L)'
;MAEEERGAEAKKGKEEKEEVMEGVASIALLPCGSMSGHFIQLPHSICYGLHGTELACERECSRGEDYRLIKLTIIDYNRKKEQNVVVECRGHDAARFHSIDQVHGWEKDVVGMVEQKDGKNKIFVSFVCETLKAEQAAEDHIRQFMPKLSGVDAVVNIGPMNITRLDFEEEEPECQKLSK
;
A
#
# COMPACT_ATOMS: atom_id res chain seq x y z
N MET A 1 0.18 -46.55 46.10
CA MET A 1 1.34 -45.78 45.63
C MET A 1 0.95 -45.34 44.22
N ALA A 2 0.41 -44.14 44.00
CA ALA A 2 1.15 -42.86 43.95
C ALA A 2 2.42 -43.05 43.10
N GLU A 3 2.54 -42.45 41.92
CA GLU A 3 2.77 -41.01 41.75
C GLU A 3 2.19 -40.40 40.47
N GLU A 4 2.13 -39.07 40.53
CA GLU A 4 1.53 -38.04 39.68
C GLU A 4 2.61 -37.43 38.77
N GLU A 5 2.34 -37.27 37.46
CA GLU A 5 3.01 -36.26 36.62
C GLU A 5 1.96 -35.69 35.63
N ARG A 6 1.43 -34.49 35.86
CA ARG A 6 1.91 -33.19 35.33
C ARG A 6 2.24 -33.30 33.83
N GLY A 7 1.46 -32.74 32.91
CA GLY A 7 1.01 -31.35 32.87
C GLY A 7 1.83 -30.62 31.80
N ALA A 8 1.27 -30.49 30.59
CA ALA A 8 1.70 -29.50 29.61
C ALA A 8 0.57 -29.30 28.59
N GLU A 9 -0.46 -28.57 28.99
CA GLU A 9 -1.36 -27.93 28.04
C GLU A 9 -0.52 -26.96 27.20
N ALA A 10 -0.22 -27.36 25.97
CA ALA A 10 0.35 -26.48 24.98
C ALA A 10 -0.66 -25.36 24.73
N LYS A 11 -0.40 -24.19 25.35
CA LYS A 11 -1.03 -22.93 24.97
C LYS A 11 -0.73 -22.70 23.50
N LYS A 12 -1.69 -23.07 22.66
CA LYS A 12 -1.74 -22.73 21.25
C LYS A 12 -1.76 -21.20 21.21
N GLY A 13 -0.60 -20.59 20.96
CA GLY A 13 -0.55 -19.20 20.57
C GLY A 13 -1.52 -19.03 19.41
N LYS A 14 -2.50 -18.16 19.56
CA LYS A 14 -3.21 -17.63 18.39
C LYS A 14 -2.15 -16.93 17.57
N GLU A 15 -1.63 -17.61 16.56
CA GLU A 15 -1.11 -16.92 15.39
C GLU A 15 -2.29 -16.07 14.90
N GLU A 16 -2.26 -14.77 15.22
CA GLU A 16 -3.05 -13.80 14.50
C GLU A 16 -2.62 -13.97 13.05
N LYS A 17 -3.46 -14.64 12.26
CA LYS A 17 -3.26 -14.74 10.82
C LYS A 17 -3.18 -13.30 10.34
N GLU A 18 -1.99 -12.87 9.94
CA GLU A 18 -1.83 -11.63 9.22
C GLU A 18 -2.80 -11.68 8.04
N GLU A 19 -3.81 -10.82 8.05
CA GLU A 19 -4.74 -10.75 6.94
C GLU A 19 -3.98 -10.18 5.74
N VAL A 20 -3.66 -11.07 4.81
CA VAL A 20 -3.09 -10.75 3.50
C VAL A 20 -4.26 -10.52 2.56
N MET A 21 -4.37 -9.30 2.05
CA MET A 21 -5.28 -8.97 0.96
C MET A 21 -4.56 -9.21 -0.35
N GLU A 22 -4.91 -10.30 -1.03
CA GLU A 22 -4.40 -10.63 -2.36
C GLU A 22 -5.42 -10.21 -3.42
N GLY A 23 -4.94 -9.76 -4.57
CA GLY A 23 -5.82 -9.34 -5.65
C GLY A 23 -5.10 -8.77 -6.85
N VAL A 24 -5.86 -8.03 -7.67
CA VAL A 24 -5.36 -7.43 -8.91
C VAL A 24 -5.50 -5.92 -8.82
N ALA A 25 -4.43 -5.21 -9.15
CA ALA A 25 -4.45 -3.76 -9.27
C ALA A 25 -4.41 -3.32 -10.74
N SER A 26 -5.12 -2.24 -11.04
CA SER A 26 -5.01 -1.49 -12.30
C SER A 26 -4.66 -0.04 -11.97
N ILE A 27 -3.54 0.41 -12.52
CA ILE A 27 -2.84 1.62 -12.06
C ILE A 27 -2.41 2.44 -13.26
N ALA A 28 -2.94 3.66 -13.36
CA ALA A 28 -2.47 4.67 -14.29
C ALA A 28 -1.26 5.41 -13.67
N LEU A 29 -0.13 5.39 -14.36
CA LEU A 29 1.04 6.21 -14.06
C LEU A 29 0.97 7.48 -14.91
N LEU A 30 0.91 8.63 -14.24
CA LEU A 30 0.76 9.93 -14.88
C LEU A 30 2.14 10.50 -15.23
N PRO A 31 2.27 11.30 -16.31
CA PRO A 31 3.53 11.94 -16.69
C PRO A 31 4.16 12.82 -15.59
N CYS A 32 3.33 13.34 -14.68
CA CYS A 32 3.78 14.12 -13.52
C CYS A 32 4.41 13.29 -12.39
N GLY A 33 4.56 11.97 -12.56
CA GLY A 33 5.12 11.06 -11.55
C GLY A 33 4.11 10.57 -10.52
N SER A 34 2.90 11.13 -10.49
CA SER A 34 1.80 10.63 -9.67
C SER A 34 1.17 9.37 -10.27
N MET A 35 0.39 8.65 -9.47
CA MET A 35 -0.33 7.45 -9.91
C MET A 35 -1.74 7.42 -9.34
N SER A 36 -2.66 6.81 -10.08
CA SER A 36 -4.03 6.61 -9.63
C SER A 36 -4.54 5.28 -10.15
N GLY A 37 -5.35 4.58 -9.37
CA GLY A 37 -5.78 3.24 -9.74
C GLY A 37 -6.80 2.65 -8.78
N HIS A 38 -7.02 1.36 -8.98
CA HIS A 38 -7.88 0.56 -8.11
C HIS A 38 -7.23 -0.79 -7.83
N PHE A 39 -7.45 -1.30 -6.64
CA PHE A 39 -7.09 -2.66 -6.22
C PHE A 39 -8.36 -3.44 -5.94
N ILE A 40 -8.53 -4.59 -6.60
CA ILE A 40 -9.65 -5.49 -6.38
C ILE A 40 -9.15 -6.68 -5.58
N GLN A 41 -9.52 -6.73 -4.30
CA GLN A 41 -9.21 -7.86 -3.42
C GLN A 41 -10.04 -9.07 -3.81
N LEU A 42 -9.38 -10.22 -3.95
CA LEU A 42 -9.98 -11.51 -4.23
C LEU A 42 -10.00 -12.38 -2.96
N PRO A 43 -10.95 -13.32 -2.83
CA PRO A 43 -12.10 -13.56 -3.71
C PRO A 43 -13.28 -12.60 -3.46
N HIS A 44 -13.20 -11.74 -2.43
CA HIS A 44 -14.32 -10.94 -1.95
C HIS A 44 -14.77 -9.82 -2.91
N SER A 45 -14.01 -9.55 -3.97
CA SER A 45 -14.29 -8.52 -4.98
C SER A 45 -14.48 -7.12 -4.39
N ILE A 46 -13.73 -6.83 -3.31
CA ILE A 46 -13.75 -5.51 -2.66
C ILE A 46 -12.81 -4.60 -3.44
N CYS A 47 -13.30 -3.42 -3.83
CA CYS A 47 -12.54 -2.45 -4.59
C CYS A 47 -12.02 -1.34 -3.68
N TYR A 48 -10.70 -1.15 -3.68
CA TYR A 48 -10.01 -0.06 -3.00
C TYR A 48 -9.47 0.93 -4.03
N GLY A 49 -9.54 2.22 -3.72
CA GLY A 49 -8.87 3.27 -4.49
C GLY A 49 -7.38 3.32 -4.15
N LEU A 50 -6.55 3.56 -5.16
CA LEU A 50 -5.13 3.80 -5.00
C LEU A 50 -4.79 5.18 -5.54
N HIS A 51 -4.13 6.01 -4.74
CA HIS A 51 -3.60 7.30 -5.18
C HIS A 51 -2.18 7.47 -4.65
N GLY A 52 -1.22 7.69 -5.54
CA GLY A 52 0.17 7.90 -5.18
C GLY A 52 0.69 9.25 -5.65
N THR A 53 1.45 9.91 -4.79
CA THR A 53 2.19 11.13 -5.12
C THR A 53 3.68 10.88 -4.89
N GLU A 54 4.51 11.31 -5.85
CA GLU A 54 5.97 11.21 -5.74
C GLU A 54 6.47 12.10 -4.59
N LEU A 55 7.33 11.53 -3.74
CA LEU A 55 8.00 12.23 -2.66
C LEU A 55 9.40 12.63 -3.12
N ALA A 56 9.78 13.88 -2.84
CA ALA A 56 11.14 14.33 -3.03
C ALA A 56 12.06 13.59 -2.04
N CYS A 57 13.15 13.05 -2.55
CA CYS A 57 14.21 12.46 -1.74
C CYS A 57 15.54 12.82 -2.38
N GLU A 58 16.55 13.10 -1.55
CA GLU A 58 17.92 13.21 -2.06
C GLU A 58 18.27 11.89 -2.74
N ARG A 59 18.65 11.97 -4.02
CA ARG A 59 19.06 10.80 -4.80
C ARG A 59 20.31 10.22 -4.14
N GLU A 60 20.15 9.15 -3.37
CA GLU A 60 21.28 8.32 -2.98
C GLU A 60 21.83 7.69 -4.27
N CYS A 61 23.02 8.11 -4.71
CA CYS A 61 23.67 7.65 -5.94
C CYS A 61 23.87 6.11 -6.04
N SER A 62 23.55 5.36 -4.98
CA SER A 62 23.55 3.89 -4.94
C SER A 62 22.23 3.26 -5.39
N ARG A 63 21.13 4.02 -5.43
CA ARG A 63 19.81 3.58 -5.90
C ARG A 63 19.64 4.08 -7.33
N GLY A 64 19.33 3.17 -8.26
CA GLY A 64 19.32 3.45 -9.71
C GLY A 64 18.41 4.62 -10.12
N GLU A 65 18.58 5.11 -11.35
CA GLU A 65 17.85 6.27 -11.89
C GLU A 65 16.32 6.09 -11.93
N ASP A 66 15.83 4.84 -11.87
CA ASP A 66 14.42 4.48 -11.87
C ASP A 66 13.80 4.39 -10.47
N TYR A 67 14.56 4.72 -9.41
CA TYR A 67 14.09 4.72 -8.04
C TYR A 67 13.21 5.94 -7.72
N ARG A 68 11.99 5.68 -7.26
CA ARG A 68 11.07 6.72 -6.76
C ARG A 68 10.47 6.33 -5.42
N LEU A 69 10.23 7.31 -4.57
CA LEU A 69 9.40 7.15 -3.37
C LEU A 69 8.01 7.67 -3.66
N ILE A 70 7.00 6.89 -3.31
CA ILE A 70 5.59 7.27 -3.50
C ILE A 70 4.88 7.20 -2.16
N LYS A 71 4.22 8.31 -1.79
CA LYS A 71 3.19 8.31 -0.75
C LYS A 71 1.92 7.71 -1.36
N LEU A 72 1.68 6.44 -1.08
CA LEU A 72 0.50 5.71 -1.53
C LEU A 72 -0.63 5.85 -0.50
N THR A 73 -1.77 6.33 -0.96
CA THR A 73 -3.02 6.43 -0.23
C THR A 73 -3.93 5.29 -0.71
N ILE A 74 -4.30 4.40 0.20
CA ILE A 74 -5.23 3.29 -0.03
C ILE A 74 -6.58 3.72 0.55
N ILE A 75 -7.62 3.73 -0.28
CA ILE A 75 -8.94 4.27 0.07
C ILE A 75 -9.96 3.14 0.06
N ASP A 76 -10.62 2.92 1.19
CA ASP A 76 -11.82 2.08 1.28
C ASP A 76 -13.06 2.97 1.11
N TYR A 77 -13.67 2.89 -0.07
CA TYR A 77 -14.88 3.66 -0.39
C TYR A 77 -16.11 3.22 0.42
N ASN A 78 -16.17 1.97 0.87
CA ASN A 78 -17.30 1.45 1.65
C ASN A 78 -17.27 2.01 3.06
N ARG A 79 -16.08 2.06 3.67
CA ARG A 79 -15.89 2.60 5.02
C ARG A 79 -15.62 4.10 5.04
N LYS A 80 -15.36 4.71 3.87
CA LYS A 80 -14.91 6.11 3.71
C LYS A 80 -13.67 6.40 4.55
N LYS A 81 -12.77 5.43 4.62
CA LYS A 81 -11.50 5.54 5.34
C LYS A 81 -10.36 5.47 4.34
N GLU A 82 -9.27 6.16 4.65
CA GLU A 82 -8.07 6.15 3.84
C GLU A 82 -6.85 5.93 4.71
N GLN A 83 -5.82 5.32 4.13
CA GLN A 83 -4.61 5.01 4.84
C GLN A 83 -3.39 5.28 3.97
N ASN A 84 -2.42 5.99 4.55
CA ASN A 84 -1.18 6.34 3.89
C ASN A 84 -0.08 5.31 4.21
N VAL A 85 0.70 4.96 3.20
CA VAL A 85 1.91 4.13 3.28
C VAL A 85 2.95 4.65 2.28
N VAL A 86 4.23 4.56 2.62
CA VAL A 86 5.32 4.91 1.70
C VAL A 86 5.84 3.64 1.04
N VAL A 87 5.96 3.66 -0.29
CA VAL A 87 6.46 2.55 -1.10
C VAL A 87 7.59 2.99 -2.02
N GLU A 88 8.51 2.09 -2.32
CA GLU A 88 9.44 2.26 -3.45
C GLU A 88 8.71 1.91 -4.73
N CYS A 89 8.90 2.73 -5.75
CA CYS A 89 8.55 2.42 -7.12
C CYS A 89 9.82 2.27 -7.96
N ARG A 90 9.87 1.21 -8.76
CA ARG A 90 10.93 0.96 -9.75
C ARG A 90 10.33 0.55 -11.09
N GLY A 91 11.12 0.61 -12.15
CA GLY A 91 10.73 0.06 -13.46
C GLY A 91 10.03 1.03 -14.42
N HIS A 92 10.18 2.34 -14.25
CA HIS A 92 9.70 3.41 -15.15
C HIS A 92 8.26 3.17 -15.65
N ASP A 93 8.07 2.61 -16.85
CA ASP A 93 6.75 2.34 -17.43
C ASP A 93 6.12 1.02 -16.95
N ALA A 94 6.93 0.04 -16.53
CA ALA A 94 6.52 -1.25 -15.95
C ALA A 94 6.81 -1.26 -14.44
N ALA A 95 5.93 -0.60 -13.70
CA ALA A 95 6.12 -0.32 -12.29
C ALA A 95 6.10 -1.59 -11.42
N ARG A 96 6.96 -1.57 -10.40
CA ARG A 96 6.96 -2.50 -9.28
C ARG A 96 6.95 -1.69 -7.99
N PHE A 97 6.04 -2.04 -7.08
CA PHE A 97 5.98 -1.42 -5.76
C PHE A 97 6.41 -2.39 -4.68
N HIS A 98 7.17 -1.88 -3.71
CA HIS A 98 7.52 -2.61 -2.50
C HIS A 98 7.55 -1.67 -1.30
N SER A 99 7.08 -2.14 -0.15
CA SER A 99 7.26 -1.43 1.11
C SER A 99 8.73 -1.33 1.50
N ILE A 100 9.07 -0.28 2.24
CA ILE A 100 10.45 0.02 2.61
C ILE A 100 10.69 -0.43 4.03
N ASP A 101 11.68 -1.27 4.27
CA ASP A 101 11.99 -1.77 5.62
C ASP A 101 12.92 -0.85 6.42
N GLN A 102 13.76 -0.05 5.76
CA GLN A 102 14.72 0.85 6.42
C GLN A 102 14.73 2.25 5.81
N VAL A 103 14.55 3.23 6.69
CA VAL A 103 14.56 4.66 6.38
C VAL A 103 15.85 5.26 6.91
N HIS A 104 16.87 5.34 6.06
CA HIS A 104 18.09 6.08 6.36
C HIS A 104 18.22 7.22 5.34
N GLY A 105 18.47 8.44 5.82
CA GLY A 105 18.75 9.61 4.97
C GLY A 105 17.56 10.45 4.50
N TRP A 106 16.35 10.25 5.02
CA TRP A 106 15.17 10.97 4.53
C TRP A 106 14.89 12.28 5.27
N GLU A 107 14.23 13.21 4.58
CA GLU A 107 13.68 14.42 5.19
C GLU A 107 12.73 14.03 6.35
N LYS A 108 12.76 14.83 7.42
CA LYS A 108 12.02 14.57 8.68
C LYS A 108 10.52 14.34 8.45
N ASP A 109 9.95 14.93 7.41
CA ASP A 109 8.53 14.80 7.07
C ASP A 109 8.18 13.41 6.52
N VAL A 110 9.11 12.76 5.80
CA VAL A 110 8.93 11.38 5.31
C VAL A 110 9.20 10.37 6.41
N VAL A 111 10.21 10.65 7.24
CA VAL A 111 10.50 9.87 8.46
C VAL A 111 9.28 9.87 9.38
N GLY A 112 8.66 11.03 9.61
CA GLY A 112 7.43 11.15 10.40
C GLY A 112 6.24 10.35 9.85
N MET A 113 6.12 10.16 8.53
CA MET A 113 5.06 9.33 7.93
C MET A 113 5.32 7.83 8.05
N VAL A 114 6.58 7.40 8.12
CA VAL A 114 6.94 5.99 8.31
C VAL A 114 7.03 5.60 9.79
N GLU A 115 7.45 6.51 10.66
CA GLU A 115 7.63 6.26 12.10
C GLU A 115 6.35 6.46 12.94
N GLN A 116 5.33 7.20 12.46
CA GLN A 116 4.08 7.42 13.21
C GLN A 116 3.16 6.18 13.31
N LYS A 117 3.49 5.06 12.67
CA LYS A 117 2.79 3.79 12.88
C LYS A 117 3.73 2.81 13.55
N ASP A 118 3.54 2.68 14.86
CA ASP A 118 4.07 1.67 15.78
C ASP A 118 4.75 0.48 15.09
N GLY A 119 5.96 0.14 15.54
CA GLY A 119 6.81 -0.94 15.00
C GLY A 119 6.21 -2.36 15.01
N LYS A 120 4.91 -2.51 15.27
CA LYS A 120 4.13 -3.76 15.18
C LYS A 120 3.06 -3.77 14.08
N ASN A 121 2.58 -2.61 13.59
CA ASN A 121 1.44 -2.51 12.65
C ASN A 121 1.80 -1.77 11.35
N LYS A 122 2.99 -2.04 10.80
CA LYS A 122 3.41 -1.48 9.52
C LYS A 122 2.69 -2.21 8.38
N ILE A 123 2.02 -1.45 7.52
CA ILE A 123 1.36 -1.95 6.30
C ILE A 123 2.44 -2.36 5.31
N PHE A 124 2.30 -3.55 4.72
CA PHE A 124 3.15 -3.97 3.61
C PHE A 124 2.37 -3.98 2.31
N VAL A 125 2.99 -3.51 1.25
CA VAL A 125 2.45 -3.45 -0.10
C VAL A 125 3.48 -4.04 -1.04
N SER A 126 3.02 -4.95 -1.91
CA SER A 126 3.79 -5.41 -3.06
C SER A 126 2.92 -5.37 -4.30
N PHE A 127 3.45 -4.83 -5.40
CA PHE A 127 2.81 -4.82 -6.71
C PHE A 127 3.83 -5.14 -7.79
N VAL A 128 3.42 -5.90 -8.80
CA VAL A 128 4.24 -6.18 -9.98
C VAL A 128 3.39 -5.98 -11.22
N CYS A 129 3.82 -5.10 -12.12
CA CYS A 129 3.19 -5.00 -13.44
C CYS A 129 3.42 -6.28 -14.25
N GLU A 130 2.33 -6.90 -14.70
CA GLU A 130 2.35 -8.01 -15.66
C GLU A 130 1.90 -7.56 -17.05
N THR A 131 0.98 -6.61 -17.11
CA THR A 131 0.46 -6.05 -18.36
C THR A 131 0.63 -4.54 -18.35
N LEU A 132 1.43 -4.04 -19.28
CA LEU A 132 1.59 -2.61 -19.58
C LEU A 132 0.74 -2.25 -20.79
N LYS A 133 -0.14 -1.25 -20.64
CA LYS A 133 -0.85 -0.61 -21.74
C LYS A 133 -0.32 0.81 -21.91
N ALA A 134 -0.10 1.20 -23.16
CA ALA A 134 0.32 2.54 -23.54
C ALA A 134 -0.59 3.07 -24.66
N GLU A 135 -0.48 4.38 -24.92
CA GLU A 135 -1.17 5.06 -26.02
C GLU A 135 -2.68 4.76 -26.05
N GLN A 136 -3.23 4.36 -27.21
CA GLN A 136 -4.65 4.10 -27.38
C GLN A 136 -5.17 3.01 -26.43
N ALA A 137 -4.37 1.96 -26.17
CA ALA A 137 -4.80 0.89 -25.27
C ALA A 137 -4.89 1.36 -23.81
N ALA A 138 -4.04 2.31 -23.41
CA ALA A 138 -4.13 2.94 -22.10
C ALA A 138 -5.33 3.89 -22.03
N GLU A 139 -5.52 4.75 -23.04
CA GLU A 139 -6.62 5.71 -23.11
C GLU A 139 -7.99 5.02 -23.11
N ASP A 140 -8.16 3.93 -23.86
CA ASP A 140 -9.39 3.14 -23.86
C ASP A 140 -9.68 2.56 -22.47
N HIS A 141 -8.65 2.06 -21.79
CA HIS A 141 -8.77 1.54 -20.43
C HIS A 141 -9.13 2.66 -19.44
N ILE A 142 -8.46 3.82 -19.53
CA ILE A 142 -8.72 4.98 -18.68
C ILE A 142 -10.15 5.48 -18.87
N ARG A 143 -10.63 5.61 -20.11
CA ARG A 143 -12.02 6.01 -20.38
C ARG A 143 -13.04 5.09 -19.73
N GLN A 144 -12.77 3.79 -19.70
CA GLN A 144 -13.68 2.81 -19.14
C GLN A 144 -13.65 2.78 -17.61
N PHE A 145 -12.47 2.83 -16.99
CA PHE A 145 -12.30 2.53 -15.56
C PHE A 145 -11.88 3.72 -14.70
N MET A 146 -11.29 4.75 -15.30
CA MET A 146 -10.76 5.96 -14.64
C MET A 146 -11.08 7.22 -15.47
N PRO A 147 -12.35 7.49 -15.82
CA PRO A 147 -12.71 8.50 -16.84
C PRO A 147 -12.27 9.93 -16.50
N LYS A 148 -11.97 10.22 -15.23
CA LYS A 148 -11.44 11.51 -14.79
C LYS A 148 -10.01 11.78 -15.27
N LEU A 149 -9.30 10.76 -15.74
CA LEU A 149 -7.90 10.83 -16.20
C LEU A 149 -7.77 10.74 -17.72
N SER A 150 -8.88 10.73 -18.47
CA SER A 150 -8.84 10.64 -19.94
C SER A 150 -8.10 11.83 -20.54
N GLY A 151 -7.24 11.56 -21.51
CA GLY A 151 -6.44 12.58 -22.20
C GLY A 151 -5.19 13.06 -21.45
N VAL A 152 -4.79 12.40 -20.36
CA VAL A 152 -3.62 12.78 -19.54
C VAL A 152 -2.32 12.06 -19.98
N ASP A 153 -2.34 11.34 -21.10
CA ASP A 153 -1.19 10.60 -21.65
C ASP A 153 -0.50 9.68 -20.61
N ALA A 154 -1.32 8.97 -19.84
CA ALA A 154 -0.86 8.03 -18.82
C ALA A 154 -0.67 6.63 -19.39
N VAL A 155 0.27 5.87 -18.83
CA VAL A 155 0.39 4.42 -19.08
C VAL A 155 -0.36 3.65 -18.00
N VAL A 156 -0.93 2.49 -18.34
CA VAL A 156 -1.67 1.66 -17.38
C VAL A 156 -0.92 0.36 -17.11
N ASN A 157 -0.61 0.14 -15.84
CA ASN A 157 0.00 -1.07 -15.31
C ASN A 157 -1.08 -1.94 -14.65
N ILE A 158 -1.16 -3.20 -15.04
CA ILE A 158 -2.09 -4.18 -14.46
C ILE A 158 -1.28 -5.38 -13.97
N GLY A 159 -1.59 -5.85 -12.76
CA GLY A 159 -0.92 -7.02 -12.22
C GLY A 159 -1.33 -7.35 -10.79
N PRO A 160 -0.74 -8.42 -10.21
CA PRO A 160 -1.01 -8.84 -8.85
C PRO A 160 -0.54 -7.79 -7.85
N MET A 161 -1.34 -7.62 -6.80
CA MET A 161 -1.01 -6.77 -5.67
C MET A 161 -1.36 -7.51 -4.37
N ASN A 162 -0.47 -7.41 -3.39
CA ASN A 162 -0.68 -7.89 -2.03
C ASN A 162 -0.55 -6.74 -1.06
N ILE A 163 -1.48 -6.67 -0.10
CA ILE A 163 -1.45 -5.71 0.99
C ILE A 163 -1.61 -6.48 2.30
N THR A 164 -0.70 -6.31 3.26
CA THR A 164 -0.81 -6.93 4.58
C THR A 164 -0.93 -5.88 5.67
N ARG A 165 -1.61 -6.25 6.76
CA ARG A 165 -1.83 -5.40 7.94
C ARG A 165 -2.48 -4.04 7.60
N LEU A 166 -3.31 -4.03 6.55
CA LEU A 166 -4.15 -2.89 6.21
C LEU A 166 -5.37 -2.90 7.13
N ASP A 167 -5.24 -2.22 8.26
CA ASP A 167 -6.35 -1.98 9.16
C ASP A 167 -6.78 -0.51 9.09
N PHE A 168 -8.07 -0.32 8.86
CA PHE A 168 -8.73 0.99 8.90
C PHE A 168 -9.35 1.26 10.28
N GLU A 169 -8.93 0.55 11.33
CA GLU A 169 -9.38 0.80 12.71
C GLU A 169 -9.22 2.28 13.10
N GLU A 170 -10.23 2.76 13.83
CA GLU A 170 -10.42 4.15 14.24
C GLU A 170 -9.24 4.65 15.09
N GLU A 171 -8.76 5.86 14.80
CA GLU A 171 -8.33 6.71 15.91
C GLU A 171 -9.52 6.79 16.87
N GLU A 172 -9.47 6.08 17.99
CA GLU A 172 -10.42 6.34 19.07
C GLU A 172 -10.35 7.85 19.35
N PRO A 173 -11.47 8.58 19.32
CA PRO A 173 -11.45 9.92 19.85
C PRO A 173 -11.02 9.80 21.32
N GLU A 174 -9.93 10.46 21.69
CA GLU A 174 -9.60 10.73 23.09
C GLU A 174 -10.76 11.51 23.71
N CYS A 175 -11.78 10.80 24.14
CA CYS A 175 -12.82 11.28 24.99
C CYS A 175 -12.98 10.25 26.08
N GLN A 176 -12.35 10.57 27.21
CA GLN A 176 -12.85 10.44 28.58
C GLN A 176 -11.63 10.49 29.52
N LYS A 177 -11.57 11.25 30.60
CA LYS A 177 -12.59 11.96 31.38
C LYS A 177 -11.86 12.93 32.30
N LEU A 178 -12.48 14.08 32.57
CA LEU A 178 -12.25 14.85 33.79
C LEU A 178 -12.12 13.91 35.00
N SER A 179 -11.08 14.12 35.80
CA SER A 179 -11.16 13.80 37.23
C SER A 179 -10.46 14.88 38.06
N LYS A 180 -11.32 15.79 38.54
CA LYS A 180 -11.28 16.63 39.74
C LYS A 180 -10.08 17.54 39.99
#